data_AF-A0A5D0URR8-F1
#
_entry.id   AF-A0A5D0URR8-F1
#
_cell.length_a   1.000
_cell.length_b   1.000
_cell.length_c   1.000
_cell.angle_alpha   90.00
_cell.angle_beta   90.00
_cell.angle_gamma   90.00
#
_symmetry.space_group_name_H-M   'P 1'
#
loop_
_entity.id
_entity.type
_entity.pdbx_description
1 polymer ?
#
loop_
_entity_poly.entity_id
_entity_poly.type
_entity_poly.pdbx_seq_one_letter_code
_entity_poly.pdbx_strand_id
1 'polypeptide(L)'
;MSQGIGGAPRAQVAITALLIVAGVLILFVPAGDEGPVLVRVSEGHGLSAVDGVGAALLAFGGTWLEVLVVRRLPYLALPPRALFGLGLLAGLGVGLLIASVFSGFFWWWAVGTTALGVAILVLVPLTARR
;
A
#
# COMPACT_ATOMS: atom_id res chain seq x y z
N MET A 1 28.61 22.64 4.99
CA MET A 1 27.75 22.08 6.05
C MET A 1 27.35 20.67 5.68
N SER A 2 28.10 19.68 6.17
CA SER A 2 27.83 18.25 5.97
C SER A 2 27.36 17.65 7.28
N GLN A 3 26.07 17.36 7.46
CA GLN A 3 25.57 16.40 8.46
C GLN A 3 24.15 15.91 8.07
N GLY A 4 23.93 14.60 7.90
CA GLY A 4 22.68 13.98 8.37
C GLY A 4 21.80 13.11 7.45
N ILE A 5 21.99 13.01 6.12
CA ILE A 5 21.03 12.23 5.26
C ILE A 5 21.54 10.79 4.96
N GLY A 6 22.60 10.35 5.63
CA GLY A 6 23.27 9.06 5.38
C GLY A 6 22.64 7.84 6.06
N GLY A 7 21.75 8.05 7.02
CA GLY A 7 20.85 7.02 7.58
C GLY A 7 19.44 7.59 7.55
N ALA A 8 18.38 6.91 7.17
CA ALA A 8 18.17 5.50 7.09
C ALA A 8 17.04 5.25 6.08
N PRO A 9 17.33 5.05 4.78
CA PRO A 9 16.31 4.57 3.84
C PRO A 9 15.57 3.34 4.40
N ARG A 10 16.28 2.49 5.17
CA ARG A 10 15.69 1.40 5.97
C ARG A 10 14.67 1.85 7.00
N ALA A 11 14.94 2.90 7.77
CA ALA A 11 14.00 3.37 8.79
C ALA A 11 12.78 4.02 8.15
N GLN A 12 12.95 4.80 7.08
CA GLN A 12 11.82 5.37 6.34
C GLN A 12 10.95 4.28 5.72
N VAL A 13 11.55 3.28 5.08
CA VAL A 13 10.84 2.12 4.55
C VAL A 13 10.18 1.30 5.66
N ALA A 14 10.83 1.15 6.81
CA ALA A 14 10.23 0.46 7.96
C ALA A 14 9.03 1.23 8.53
N ILE A 15 9.14 2.56 8.63
CA ILE A 15 8.03 3.41 9.08
C ILE A 15 6.86 3.33 8.10
N THR A 16 7.10 3.45 6.80
CA THR A 16 6.01 3.34 5.81
C THR A 16 5.39 1.95 5.79
N ALA A 17 6.19 0.89 5.93
CA ALA A 17 5.69 -0.48 6.08
C ALA A 17 4.85 -0.64 7.36
N LEU A 18 5.29 -0.08 8.49
CA LEU A 18 4.52 -0.10 9.75
C LEU A 18 3.21 0.67 9.64
N LEU A 19 3.21 1.83 8.97
CA LEU A 19 1.98 2.60 8.72
C LEU A 19 0.99 1.81 7.85
N ILE A 20 1.49 1.13 6.82
CA ILE A 20 0.67 0.26 5.96
C ILE A 20 0.10 -0.90 6.78
N VAL A 21 0.93 -1.61 7.54
CA VAL A 21 0.49 -2.73 8.39
C VAL A 21 -0.53 -2.27 9.43
N ALA A 22 -0.30 -1.13 10.09
CA ALA A 22 -1.24 -0.56 11.04
C ALA A 22 -2.58 -0.20 10.37
N GLY A 23 -2.54 0.43 9.20
CA GLY A 23 -3.75 0.74 8.43
C GLY A 23 -4.53 -0.52 8.03
N VAL A 24 -3.84 -1.58 7.57
CA VAL A 24 -4.47 -2.88 7.30
C VAL A 24 -5.11 -3.46 8.56
N LEU A 25 -4.39 -3.51 9.67
CA LEU A 25 -4.92 -4.08 10.92
C LEU A 25 -6.16 -3.32 11.41
N ILE A 26 -6.18 -1.99 11.26
CA ILE A 26 -7.34 -1.16 11.60
C ILE A 26 -8.54 -1.47 10.70
N LEU A 27 -8.33 -1.65 9.39
CA LEU A 27 -9.41 -2.04 8.46
C LEU A 27 -9.89 -3.49 8.63
N PHE A 28 -9.15 -4.32 9.35
CA PHE A 28 -9.56 -5.69 9.69
C PHE A 28 -10.36 -5.77 11.00
N VAL A 29 -10.58 -4.64 11.69
CA VAL A 29 -11.46 -4.59 12.86
C VAL A 29 -12.87 -5.03 12.42
N PRO A 30 -13.52 -5.98 13.10
CA PRO A 30 -14.86 -6.42 12.73
C PRO A 30 -15.89 -5.29 12.86
N ALA A 31 -16.89 -5.26 11.98
CA ALA A 31 -17.99 -4.29 11.97
C ALA A 31 -18.78 -4.16 13.29
N GLY A 32 -18.66 -5.12 14.21
CA GLY A 32 -19.23 -5.02 15.56
C GLY A 32 -18.51 -4.02 16.47
N ASP A 33 -17.24 -3.72 16.21
CA ASP A 33 -16.36 -2.91 17.06
C ASP A 33 -15.90 -1.59 16.40
N GLU A 34 -16.32 -1.32 15.16
CA GLU A 34 -15.95 -0.13 14.37
C GLU A 34 -16.53 1.20 14.88
N GLY A 35 -17.50 1.14 15.81
CA GLY A 35 -18.21 2.32 16.32
C GLY A 35 -19.27 2.84 15.33
N PRO A 36 -19.77 4.07 15.51
CA PRO A 36 -20.85 4.59 14.69
C PRO A 36 -20.40 4.87 13.24
N VAL A 37 -21.21 4.44 12.28
CA VAL A 37 -21.05 4.75 10.84
C VAL A 37 -21.18 6.25 10.62
N LEU A 38 -20.14 6.88 10.05
CA LEU A 38 -20.11 8.32 9.77
C LEU A 38 -20.65 8.65 8.38
N VAL A 39 -20.32 7.84 7.37
CA VAL A 39 -20.76 8.05 5.99
C VAL A 39 -21.30 6.74 5.44
N ARG A 40 -22.54 6.73 4.95
CA ARG A 40 -23.15 5.53 4.37
C ARG A 40 -22.84 5.50 2.88
N VAL A 41 -22.11 4.48 2.43
CA VAL A 41 -21.64 4.35 1.03
C VAL A 41 -22.63 3.54 0.20
N SER A 42 -23.22 2.47 0.76
CA SER A 42 -24.33 1.71 0.15
C SER A 42 -25.19 0.97 1.20
N GLU A 43 -26.21 0.23 0.77
CA GLU A 43 -26.92 -0.71 1.65
C GLU A 43 -25.95 -1.79 2.16
N GLY A 44 -25.70 -1.77 3.48
CA GLY A 44 -24.78 -2.69 4.15
C GLY A 44 -23.31 -2.25 4.18
N HIS A 45 -22.92 -1.16 3.53
CA HIS A 45 -21.54 -0.62 3.58
C HIS A 45 -21.53 0.81 4.13
N GLY A 46 -21.05 0.95 5.35
CA GLY A 46 -20.81 2.22 6.02
C GLY A 46 -19.32 2.44 6.23
N LEU A 47 -18.86 3.69 6.07
CA LEU A 47 -17.53 4.12 6.47
C LEU A 47 -17.61 4.60 7.92
N SER A 48 -16.95 3.89 8.81
CA SER A 48 -16.75 4.30 10.20
C SER A 48 -15.58 5.29 10.34
N ALA A 49 -15.44 5.90 11.52
CA ALA A 49 -14.24 6.68 11.85
C ALA A 49 -12.97 5.81 11.80
N VAL A 50 -13.10 4.55 12.21
CA VAL A 50 -12.03 3.55 12.23
C VAL A 50 -11.57 3.25 10.80
N ASP A 51 -12.51 3.08 9.86
CA ASP A 51 -12.19 2.90 8.43
C ASP A 51 -11.47 4.11 7.86
N GLY A 52 -11.91 5.32 8.21
CA GLY A 52 -11.26 6.55 7.80
C GLY A 52 -9.80 6.62 8.27
N VAL A 53 -9.52 6.23 9.51
CA VAL A 53 -8.16 6.20 10.05
C VAL A 53 -7.31 5.12 9.38
N GLY A 54 -7.86 3.92 9.20
CA GLY A 54 -7.18 2.82 8.52
C GLY A 54 -6.82 3.18 7.07
N ALA A 55 -7.78 3.75 6.33
CA ALA A 55 -7.59 4.23 4.98
C ALA A 55 -6.59 5.39 4.90
N ALA A 56 -6.62 6.33 5.85
CA ALA A 56 -5.68 7.44 5.91
C ALA A 56 -4.24 6.96 6.14
N LEU A 57 -4.03 6.00 7.05
CA LEU A 57 -2.73 5.40 7.30
C LEU A 57 -2.20 4.65 6.07
N LEU A 58 -3.06 3.88 5.40
CA LEU A 58 -2.71 3.21 4.15
C LEU A 58 -2.35 4.21 3.04
N ALA A 59 -3.15 5.24 2.85
CA ALA A 59 -2.91 6.26 1.83
C ALA A 59 -1.60 7.01 2.10
N PHE A 60 -1.37 7.43 3.34
CA PHE A 60 -0.16 8.17 3.72
C PHE A 60 1.09 7.28 3.64
N GLY A 61 1.06 6.09 4.26
CA GLY A 61 2.17 5.14 4.23
C GLY A 61 2.50 4.66 2.82
N GLY A 62 1.46 4.34 2.02
CA GLY A 62 1.59 3.91 0.63
C GLY A 62 2.16 5.00 -0.27
N THR A 63 1.62 6.22 -0.21
CA THR A 63 2.11 7.35 -1.01
C THR A 63 3.55 7.69 -0.66
N TRP A 64 3.88 7.69 0.64
CA TRP A 64 5.25 7.95 1.06
C TRP A 64 6.20 6.83 0.57
N LEU A 65 5.80 5.57 0.67
CA LEU A 65 6.59 4.46 0.14
C LEU A 65 6.80 4.59 -1.37
N GLU A 66 5.77 4.96 -2.14
CA GLU A 66 5.87 5.20 -3.59
C GLU A 66 6.84 6.34 -3.90
N VAL A 67 6.76 7.45 -3.17
CA VAL A 67 7.73 8.57 -3.30
C VAL A 67 9.15 8.08 -3.02
N LEU A 68 9.37 7.23 -2.01
CA LEU A 68 10.69 6.67 -1.73
C LEU A 68 11.19 5.79 -2.89
N VAL A 69 10.33 4.94 -3.44
CA VAL A 69 10.64 4.10 -4.61
C VAL A 69 11.01 4.98 -5.80
N VAL A 70 10.19 5.98 -6.13
CA VAL A 70 10.42 6.88 -7.27
C VAL A 70 11.72 7.66 -7.12
N ARG A 71 12.00 8.22 -5.94
CA ARG A 71 13.25 8.94 -5.67
C ARG A 71 14.48 8.02 -5.72
N ARG A 72 14.29 6.72 -5.47
CA ARG A 72 15.35 5.72 -5.46
C ARG A 72 15.48 4.94 -6.77
N LEU A 73 14.56 5.11 -7.73
CA LEU A 73 14.61 4.49 -9.06
C LEU A 73 16.00 4.54 -9.73
N PRO A 74 16.73 5.68 -9.71
CA PRO A 74 18.06 5.75 -10.33
C PRO A 74 19.09 4.80 -9.68
N TYR A 75 18.89 4.41 -8.43
CA TYR A 75 19.81 3.60 -7.63
C TYR A 75 19.41 2.12 -7.56
N LEU A 76 18.18 1.77 -7.96
CA LEU A 76 17.66 0.40 -7.93
C LEU A 76 18.37 -0.52 -8.94
N ALA A 77 19.07 0.04 -9.94
CA ALA A 77 19.84 -0.69 -10.96
C ALA A 77 19.07 -1.83 -11.64
N LEU A 78 17.74 -1.69 -11.71
CA LEU A 78 16.86 -2.65 -12.36
C LEU A 78 16.86 -2.41 -13.88
N PRO A 79 16.84 -3.47 -14.71
CA PRO A 79 16.69 -3.30 -16.14
C PRO A 79 15.33 -2.66 -16.45
N PRO A 80 15.20 -1.80 -17.49
CA PRO A 80 13.96 -1.09 -17.80
C PRO A 80 12.73 -2.00 -17.93
N ARG A 81 12.92 -3.21 -18.47
CA ARG A 81 11.85 -4.22 -18.59
C ARG A 81 11.33 -4.71 -17.24
N ALA A 82 12.20 -4.87 -16.25
CA ALA A 82 11.79 -5.29 -14.91
C ALA A 82 11.05 -4.16 -14.17
N LEU A 83 11.51 -2.91 -14.32
CA LEU A 83 10.80 -1.75 -13.77
C LEU A 83 9.40 -1.62 -14.37
N PHE A 84 9.29 -1.73 -15.69
CA PHE A 84 7.99 -1.72 -16.38
C PHE A 84 7.10 -2.87 -15.91
N GLY A 85 7.63 -4.09 -15.83
CA GLY A 85 6.88 -5.26 -15.38
C GLY A 85 6.38 -5.12 -13.94
N LEU A 86 7.22 -4.63 -13.03
CA LEU A 86 6.84 -4.39 -11.63
C LEU A 86 5.80 -3.27 -11.50
N GLY A 87 5.95 -2.18 -12.26
CA GLY A 87 4.98 -1.09 -12.31
C GLY A 87 3.62 -1.54 -12.87
N LEU A 88 3.63 -2.31 -13.95
CA LEU A 88 2.42 -2.89 -14.53
C LEU A 88 1.76 -3.87 -13.57
N LEU A 89 2.53 -4.73 -12.90
CA LEU A 89 2.01 -5.68 -11.92
C LEU A 89 1.40 -4.97 -10.70
N ALA A 90 2.04 -3.91 -10.21
CA ALA A 90 1.53 -3.08 -9.12
C ALA A 90 0.23 -2.36 -9.53
N GLY A 91 0.23 -1.68 -10.68
CA GLY A 91 -0.95 -0.97 -11.19
C GLY A 91 -2.12 -1.92 -11.47
N LEU A 92 -1.85 -3.08 -12.07
CA LEU A 92 -2.83 -4.14 -12.30
C LEU A 92 -3.39 -4.66 -10.97
N GLY A 93 -2.53 -4.92 -9.98
CA GLY A 93 -2.93 -5.37 -8.65
C GLY A 93 -3.87 -4.39 -7.96
N VAL A 94 -3.52 -3.10 -7.95
CA VAL A 94 -4.38 -2.03 -7.41
C VAL A 94 -5.70 -1.95 -8.17
N GLY A 95 -5.66 -1.96 -9.51
CA GLY A 95 -6.85 -1.92 -10.36
C GLY A 95 -7.79 -3.10 -10.09
N LEU A 96 -7.26 -4.32 -9.95
CA LEU A 96 -8.04 -5.51 -9.59
C LEU A 96 -8.66 -5.39 -8.19
N LEU A 97 -7.93 -4.88 -7.21
CA LEU A 97 -8.45 -4.68 -5.86
C LEU A 97 -9.62 -3.70 -5.87
N ILE A 98 -9.45 -2.55 -6.52
CA ILE A 98 -10.53 -1.56 -6.68
C ILE A 98 -11.72 -2.18 -7.41
N ALA A 99 -11.50 -2.87 -8.53
CA ALA A 99 -12.56 -3.52 -9.29
C ALA A 99 -13.28 -4.62 -8.49
N SER A 100 -12.58 -5.34 -7.61
CA SER A 100 -13.16 -6.40 -6.79
C SER A 100 -14.19 -5.88 -5.78
N VAL A 101 -14.05 -4.63 -5.32
CA VAL A 101 -15.02 -3.97 -4.42
C VAL A 101 -16.36 -3.76 -5.11
N PHE A 102 -16.35 -3.41 -6.39
CA PHE A 102 -17.58 -3.07 -7.13
C PHE A 102 -18.25 -4.26 -7.82
N SER A 103 -17.51 -5.33 -8.10
CA SER A 103 -17.94 -6.34 -9.07
C SER A 103 -18.53 -7.61 -8.47
N GLY A 104 -18.58 -7.77 -7.13
CA GLY A 104 -19.13 -8.96 -6.47
C GLY A 104 -18.41 -10.28 -6.79
N PHE A 105 -17.38 -10.27 -7.64
CA PHE A 105 -16.63 -11.46 -8.00
C PHE A 105 -15.65 -11.82 -6.88
N PHE A 106 -16.03 -12.82 -6.09
CA PHE A 106 -15.39 -13.26 -4.84
C PHE A 106 -13.91 -13.67 -4.92
N TRP A 107 -13.26 -13.77 -6.09
CA TRP A 107 -11.86 -14.24 -6.20
C TRP A 107 -10.87 -13.24 -6.80
N TRP A 108 -11.33 -12.13 -7.38
CA TRP A 108 -10.41 -11.17 -8.05
C TRP A 108 -9.55 -10.39 -7.05
N TRP A 109 -10.02 -10.22 -5.82
CA TRP A 109 -9.23 -9.65 -4.74
C TRP A 109 -7.97 -10.47 -4.45
N ALA A 110 -8.04 -11.81 -4.56
CA ALA A 110 -6.89 -12.70 -4.34
C ALA A 110 -5.83 -12.53 -5.44
N VAL A 111 -6.26 -12.39 -6.70
CA VAL A 111 -5.35 -12.11 -7.82
C VAL A 111 -4.72 -10.72 -7.69
N GLY A 112 -5.52 -9.72 -7.33
CA GLY A 112 -5.05 -8.34 -7.13
C GLY A 112 -4.06 -8.22 -5.97
N THR A 113 -4.36 -8.82 -4.81
CA THR A 113 -3.45 -8.87 -3.65
C THR A 113 -2.16 -9.62 -3.98
N THR A 114 -2.23 -10.74 -4.71
CA THR A 114 -1.04 -11.50 -5.11
C THR A 114 -0.13 -10.68 -6.03
N ALA A 115 -0.71 -10.07 -7.07
CA ALA A 115 0.05 -9.23 -8.02
C ALA A 115 0.72 -8.05 -7.31
N LEU A 116 -0.05 -7.31 -6.51
CA LEU A 116 0.46 -6.18 -5.73
C LEU A 116 1.51 -6.64 -4.72
N GLY A 117 1.28 -7.75 -4.03
CA GLY A 117 2.20 -8.33 -3.04
C GLY A 117 3.55 -8.69 -3.64
N VAL A 118 3.58 -9.30 -4.83
CA VAL A 118 4.84 -9.60 -5.54
C VAL A 118 5.61 -8.30 -5.86
N ALA A 119 4.93 -7.27 -6.36
CA ALA A 119 5.59 -6.00 -6.67
C ALA A 119 6.19 -5.35 -5.42
N ILE A 120 5.44 -5.35 -4.30
CA ILE A 120 5.89 -4.82 -3.00
C ILE A 120 7.07 -5.63 -2.46
N LEU A 121 7.00 -6.97 -2.47
CA LEU A 121 8.05 -7.86 -1.99
C LEU A 121 9.38 -7.68 -2.73
N VAL A 122 9.35 -7.22 -3.98
CA VAL A 122 10.56 -6.93 -4.76
C VAL A 122 11.03 -5.50 -4.50
N LEU A 123 10.15 -4.50 -4.60
CA LEU A 123 10.54 -3.09 -4.55
C LEU A 123 10.95 -2.62 -3.15
N VAL A 124 10.26 -3.06 -2.09
CA VAL A 124 10.51 -2.63 -0.71
C VAL A 124 11.93 -3.00 -0.23
N PRO A 125 12.38 -4.26 -0.32
CA PRO A 125 13.73 -4.60 0.12
C PRO A 125 14.81 -3.95 -0.72
N LEU A 126 14.59 -3.77 -2.03
CA LEU A 126 15.57 -3.08 -2.89
C LEU A 126 15.70 -1.59 -2.49
N THR A 127 14.58 -0.96 -2.17
CA THR A 127 14.53 0.44 -1.70
C THR A 127 15.15 0.60 -0.31
N ALA A 128 15.05 -0.42 0.55
CA ALA A 128 15.67 -0.43 1.87
C ALA A 128 17.18 -0.73 1.85
N ARG A 129 17.69 -1.41 0.82
CA ARG A 129 19.10 -1.87 0.77
C ARG A 129 20.09 -0.82 0.28
N ARG A 130 19.67 0.21 -0.46
CA ARG A 130 20.54 1.20 -1.13
C ARG A 130 20.10 2.63 -0.88
#